data_AF-A4A7Z5-F1
#
_entry.id   AF-A4A7Z5-F1
#
_cell.length_a   1.000
_cell.length_b   1.000
_cell.length_c   1.000
_cell.angle_alpha   90.00
_cell.angle_beta   90.00
_cell.angle_gamma   90.00
#
_symmetry.space_group_name_H-M   'P 1'
#
loop_
_entity.id
_entity.type
_entity.pdbx_description
1 polymer ?
#
loop_
_entity_poly.entity_id
_entity_poly.type
_entity_poly.pdbx_seq_one_letter_code
_entity_poly.pdbx_strand_id
1 'polypeptide(L)'
;MKYLFSVLFGAASPYSPAIARPAAARRINPALPRLAGACCLSLLTMSLLLAAPGSKGAEADGAGQSAPPFREAYREIPMPPRFHVEHTELEGPVFANEEGKTLYTWPQLKLRNGYSGEAAGQIACYDEVVTVSAGLMSPYPAGLQLPELDSRPSCTDLWPPVLAATDAEPIGEWSLLLRKDGARQWAYREQALYTSVRDKKPGDTYGGYRRKRRADGSGDGDSPAGRVPAGPPPLLPPGFAVKTTSIGRMLTTHQNYAVYAFDGDSADKVACAKDCTRERQPLLAPALAKGFGEWSVLERAPGVRQWVYRDAPLYTYTLDPEPWSQVGSDAEGWRNVFTQRVPPLPTSFTRQRTLAGIVLATAEGKTIYTYQCGDDSVDQLACDHPEDTQVYRLAICGGGDAVRCRERWPYVVAGPRESSVSRAWRVVEINPETGRFADAGDPEALRVWAYRERPVYTYEGDKKPGDVHGGGTGEWRGKRNGLRAHWLRDDYMRGIQ
;
A
#
# COMPACT_ATOMS: atom_id res chain seq x y z
N MET A 1 -29.23 58.61 -4.14
CA MET A 1 -28.63 59.98 -4.17
C MET A 1 -27.48 59.98 -3.17
N LYS A 2 -26.21 59.87 -3.60
CA LYS A 2 -25.21 60.96 -3.79
C LYS A 2 -25.12 61.83 -2.51
N TYR A 3 -23.99 61.94 -1.79
CA TYR A 3 -22.63 62.44 -2.11
C TYR A 3 -21.64 61.83 -1.06
N LEU A 4 -20.39 61.38 -1.28
CA LEU A 4 -19.16 61.86 -1.97
C LEU A 4 -18.54 63.15 -1.40
N PHE A 5 -17.44 62.99 -0.64
CA PHE A 5 -16.28 63.92 -0.61
C PHE A 5 -14.98 63.15 -0.30
N SER A 6 -13.94 63.49 -1.06
CA SER A 6 -12.62 62.84 -1.17
C SER A 6 -11.53 63.55 -0.33
N VAL A 7 -10.28 63.04 -0.47
CA VAL A 7 -8.94 63.68 -0.27
C VAL A 7 -8.29 63.36 1.10
N LEU A 8 -7.00 63.05 1.28
CA LEU A 8 -5.90 62.41 0.52
C LEU A 8 -4.69 62.29 1.51
N PHE A 9 -3.73 61.41 1.20
CA PHE A 9 -2.31 61.37 1.62
C PHE A 9 -1.88 61.10 3.08
N GLY A 10 -1.05 60.05 3.23
CA GLY A 10 0.30 60.21 3.80
C GLY A 10 0.60 59.53 5.14
N ALA A 11 1.25 58.36 5.11
CA ALA A 11 2.48 58.06 5.86
C ALA A 11 2.81 56.56 5.78
N ALA A 12 3.95 56.24 5.16
CA ALA A 12 4.62 54.95 5.22
C ALA A 12 5.89 55.11 6.07
N SER A 13 6.21 54.13 6.94
CA SER A 13 7.58 53.84 7.40
C SER A 13 7.66 52.61 8.33
N PRO A 14 8.85 52.03 8.56
CA PRO A 14 9.17 50.67 8.08
C PRO A 14 9.78 49.78 9.18
N TYR A 15 10.13 48.51 8.91
CA TYR A 15 11.32 47.88 9.52
C TYR A 15 11.77 46.63 8.73
N SER A 16 12.94 46.76 8.11
CA SER A 16 13.84 45.69 7.68
C SER A 16 15.25 46.27 7.67
N PRO A 17 16.27 45.57 8.17
CA PRO A 17 17.65 45.87 7.81
C PRO A 17 18.28 44.73 7.03
N ALA A 18 18.74 45.07 5.81
CA ALA A 18 19.77 44.35 5.08
C ALA A 18 21.13 45.00 5.40
N ILE A 19 22.17 44.20 5.61
CA ILE A 19 23.56 44.66 5.71
C ILE A 19 24.34 44.13 4.51
N ALA A 20 24.95 45.05 3.77
CA ALA A 20 25.74 44.81 2.56
C ALA A 20 27.23 44.59 2.87
N ARG A 21 27.88 43.85 1.96
CA ARG A 21 29.33 43.59 1.84
C ARG A 21 30.14 44.87 1.56
N PRO A 22 31.48 44.77 1.68
CA PRO A 22 32.32 45.18 0.55
C PRO A 22 33.37 44.12 0.15
N ALA A 23 33.76 44.19 -1.11
CA ALA A 23 34.81 43.39 -1.74
C ALA A 23 36.06 44.27 -2.00
N ALA A 24 37.25 43.69 -1.88
CA ALA A 24 38.46 44.20 -2.53
C ALA A 24 39.40 43.03 -2.87
N ALA A 25 39.85 43.01 -4.12
CA ALA A 25 40.71 42.00 -4.73
C ALA A 25 42.20 42.30 -4.50
N ARG A 26 43.04 41.26 -4.49
CA ARG A 26 44.43 41.33 -4.99
C ARG A 26 44.93 39.93 -5.38
N ARG A 27 45.36 39.82 -6.64
CA ARG A 27 46.11 38.71 -7.23
C ARG A 27 47.56 38.77 -6.77
N ILE A 28 48.19 37.65 -6.39
CA ILE A 28 49.62 37.34 -6.65
C ILE A 28 49.78 35.81 -6.74
N ASN A 29 50.30 35.33 -7.86
CA ASN A 29 51.09 34.09 -8.05
C ASN A 29 52.45 34.58 -8.64
N PRO A 30 53.58 33.86 -8.68
CA PRO A 30 53.75 32.39 -8.63
C PRO A 30 54.99 31.90 -7.82
N ALA A 31 55.16 30.57 -7.68
CA ALA A 31 56.44 29.85 -7.95
C ALA A 31 56.41 28.39 -7.43
N LEU A 32 56.71 27.46 -8.34
CA LEU A 32 57.12 26.07 -8.10
C LEU A 32 58.59 26.02 -7.62
N PRO A 33 59.05 24.88 -7.07
CA PRO A 33 59.82 23.97 -7.94
C PRO A 33 59.50 22.47 -7.76
N ARG A 34 59.86 21.77 -8.84
CA ARG A 34 59.87 20.31 -9.06
C ARG A 34 60.95 19.63 -8.21
N LEU A 35 60.72 18.37 -7.86
CA LEU A 35 61.77 17.36 -7.77
C LEU A 35 61.24 16.03 -8.33
N ALA A 36 62.04 15.46 -9.22
CA ALA A 36 61.81 14.24 -9.97
C ALA A 36 62.67 13.10 -9.42
N GLY A 37 62.29 11.86 -9.77
CA GLY A 37 63.11 10.66 -9.61
C GLY A 37 62.47 9.66 -8.66
N ALA A 38 62.40 8.36 -8.92
CA ALA A 38 62.88 7.56 -10.04
C ALA A 38 62.05 6.26 -10.08
N CYS A 39 61.78 5.76 -11.28
CA CYS A 39 61.27 4.43 -11.54
C CYS A 39 62.47 3.54 -11.86
N CYS A 40 62.69 2.45 -11.10
CA CYS A 40 63.07 1.12 -11.62
C CYS A 40 63.63 0.17 -10.55
N LEU A 41 63.21 -1.09 -10.67
CA LEU A 41 63.74 -2.36 -10.13
C LEU A 41 63.55 -2.69 -8.63
N SER A 42 62.63 -3.64 -8.38
CA SER A 42 62.76 -4.69 -7.36
C SER A 42 61.90 -5.87 -7.83
N LEU A 43 62.53 -6.91 -8.39
CA LEU A 43 62.88 -8.19 -7.75
C LEU A 43 61.68 -8.95 -7.19
N LEU A 44 61.40 -10.09 -7.84
CA LEU A 44 60.51 -11.14 -7.39
C LEU A 44 60.84 -11.56 -5.95
N THR A 45 59.85 -11.46 -5.05
CA THR A 45 59.73 -12.35 -3.90
C THR A 45 58.27 -12.78 -3.77
N MET A 46 58.05 -14.05 -4.07
CA MET A 46 56.78 -14.76 -3.94
C MET A 46 56.56 -15.05 -2.45
N SER A 47 55.67 -14.27 -1.82
CA SER A 47 55.21 -14.50 -0.45
C SER A 47 53.75 -14.92 -0.47
N LEU A 48 53.52 -16.19 -0.14
CA LEU A 48 52.22 -16.79 0.17
C LEU A 48 51.51 -15.95 1.25
N LEU A 49 50.36 -15.36 0.93
CA LEU A 49 49.38 -14.92 1.92
C LEU A 49 48.08 -15.67 1.67
N LEU A 50 47.66 -16.43 2.69
CA LEU A 50 46.37 -17.09 2.75
C LEU A 50 45.25 -16.04 2.62
N ALA A 51 44.53 -16.07 1.51
CA ALA A 51 43.27 -15.34 1.37
C ALA A 51 42.16 -16.12 2.08
N ALA A 52 41.71 -15.60 3.23
CA ALA A 52 40.43 -15.97 3.80
C ALA A 52 39.31 -15.55 2.81
N PRO A 53 38.26 -16.36 2.60
CA PRO A 53 37.18 -15.99 1.71
C PRO A 53 36.40 -14.81 2.32
N GLY A 54 36.40 -13.69 1.59
CA GLY A 54 35.61 -12.51 1.93
C GLY A 54 34.13 -12.87 2.03
N SER A 55 33.54 -12.55 3.17
CA SER A 55 32.11 -12.61 3.43
C SER A 55 31.39 -11.66 2.47
N LYS A 56 30.80 -12.21 1.40
CA LYS A 56 29.69 -11.55 0.73
C LYS A 56 28.55 -11.45 1.75
N GLY A 57 28.23 -10.24 2.18
CA GLY A 57 26.97 -9.94 2.87
C GLY A 57 25.82 -10.22 1.91
N ALA A 58 25.40 -11.47 1.84
CA ALA A 58 24.11 -11.86 1.32
C ALA A 58 23.11 -11.60 2.44
N GLU A 59 22.19 -10.70 2.17
CA GLU A 59 21.02 -10.43 3.00
C GLU A 59 20.22 -11.72 3.13
N ALA A 60 20.41 -12.42 4.26
CA ALA A 60 19.71 -13.65 4.59
C ALA A 60 18.34 -13.29 5.16
N ASP A 61 17.43 -12.85 4.29
CA ASP A 61 16.02 -13.07 4.57
C ASP A 61 15.77 -14.58 4.47
N GLY A 62 15.46 -15.20 5.61
CA GLY A 62 15.29 -16.63 5.76
C GLY A 62 14.48 -17.27 4.63
N ALA A 63 15.18 -17.88 3.69
CA ALA A 63 14.65 -18.94 2.85
C ALA A 63 14.59 -20.22 3.69
N GLY A 64 13.56 -20.32 4.53
CA GLY A 64 13.19 -21.52 5.28
C GLY A 64 11.76 -21.90 4.93
N GLN A 65 11.59 -23.11 4.39
CA GLN A 65 10.34 -23.66 3.90
C GLN A 65 9.30 -23.90 5.02
N SER A 66 8.03 -23.83 4.64
CA SER A 66 6.89 -24.63 5.14
C SER A 66 6.40 -24.46 6.60
N ALA A 67 5.88 -23.29 6.93
CA ALA A 67 4.66 -23.21 7.74
C ALA A 67 3.62 -22.42 6.92
N PRO A 68 2.32 -22.77 6.94
CA PRO A 68 1.31 -21.87 6.38
C PRO A 68 1.51 -20.50 7.06
N PRO A 69 1.46 -19.38 6.31
CA PRO A 69 1.59 -18.07 6.92
C PRO A 69 0.58 -18.00 8.05
N PHE A 70 1.06 -17.69 9.27
CA PHE A 70 0.19 -17.60 10.42
C PHE A 70 -1.00 -16.71 10.07
N ARG A 71 -2.20 -17.20 10.37
CA ARG A 71 -3.44 -16.45 10.11
C ARG A 71 -3.63 -15.45 11.24
N GLU A 72 -4.02 -14.23 10.90
CA GLU A 72 -4.32 -13.23 11.92
C GLU A 72 -5.55 -13.66 12.73
N ALA A 73 -5.41 -13.68 14.06
CA ALA A 73 -6.52 -13.90 14.97
C ALA A 73 -7.45 -12.66 15.05
N TYR A 74 -8.74 -12.91 15.21
CA TYR A 74 -9.77 -11.88 15.34
C TYR A 74 -10.64 -12.12 16.58
N ARG A 75 -11.32 -11.08 17.01
CA ARG A 75 -12.32 -11.18 18.08
C ARG A 75 -13.63 -11.66 17.49
N GLU A 76 -14.14 -12.77 18.01
CA GLU A 76 -15.48 -13.24 17.69
C GLU A 76 -16.52 -12.23 18.14
N ILE A 77 -17.49 -11.95 17.26
CA ILE A 77 -18.61 -11.06 17.52
C ILE A 77 -19.90 -11.71 17.03
N PRO A 78 -21.07 -11.38 17.62
CA PRO A 78 -22.35 -11.76 17.07
C PRO A 78 -22.49 -11.31 15.61
N MET A 79 -23.05 -12.16 14.77
CA MET A 79 -23.17 -11.97 13.33
C MET A 79 -24.44 -12.65 12.80
N PRO A 80 -25.11 -12.11 11.77
CA PRO A 80 -26.25 -12.77 11.18
C PRO A 80 -25.89 -14.17 10.63
N PRO A 81 -26.79 -15.16 10.69
CA PRO A 81 -26.47 -16.56 10.40
C PRO A 81 -25.90 -16.86 9.00
N ARG A 82 -26.22 -16.01 8.01
CA ARG A 82 -25.81 -16.15 6.60
C ARG A 82 -24.42 -15.58 6.29
N PHE A 83 -23.72 -15.06 7.30
CA PHE A 83 -22.38 -14.52 7.15
C PHE A 83 -21.38 -15.30 7.98
N HIS A 84 -20.15 -15.35 7.50
CA HIS A 84 -19.02 -15.95 8.23
C HIS A 84 -17.77 -15.09 8.08
N VAL A 85 -16.71 -15.45 8.81
CA VAL A 85 -15.40 -14.84 8.66
C VAL A 85 -14.56 -15.69 7.72
N GLU A 86 -14.08 -15.08 6.64
CA GLU A 86 -13.20 -15.69 5.65
C GLU A 86 -11.77 -15.16 5.84
N HIS A 87 -10.77 -16.04 5.76
CA HIS A 87 -9.37 -15.62 5.82
C HIS A 87 -8.86 -15.33 4.41
N THR A 88 -8.39 -14.10 4.22
CA THR A 88 -7.84 -13.64 2.93
C THR A 88 -6.33 -13.55 3.00
N GLU A 89 -5.67 -13.53 1.84
CA GLU A 89 -4.20 -13.51 1.75
C GLU A 89 -3.56 -12.20 2.23
N LEU A 90 -4.16 -11.06 1.86
CA LEU A 90 -3.60 -9.72 2.10
C LEU A 90 -4.40 -8.93 3.13
N GLU A 91 -5.71 -9.10 3.11
CA GLU A 91 -6.60 -8.26 3.90
C GLU A 91 -6.79 -8.83 5.31
N GLY A 92 -6.38 -10.07 5.59
CA GLY A 92 -6.63 -10.74 6.87
C GLY A 92 -8.06 -11.27 6.96
N PRO A 93 -8.63 -11.40 8.16
CA PRO A 93 -10.03 -11.78 8.35
C PRO A 93 -10.98 -10.74 7.73
N VAL A 94 -11.95 -11.21 6.95
CA VAL A 94 -13.02 -10.40 6.35
C VAL A 94 -14.37 -11.06 6.60
N PHE A 95 -15.45 -10.29 6.59
CA PHE A 95 -16.79 -10.88 6.52
C PHE A 95 -17.05 -11.35 5.10
N ALA A 96 -17.75 -12.47 4.96
CA ALA A 96 -18.20 -13.02 3.70
C ALA A 96 -19.66 -13.49 3.78
N ASN A 97 -20.34 -13.54 2.63
CA ASN A 97 -21.65 -14.18 2.51
C ASN A 97 -21.52 -15.72 2.46
N GLU A 98 -22.64 -16.42 2.42
CA GLU A 98 -22.68 -17.90 2.36
C GLU A 98 -21.91 -18.50 1.18
N GLU A 99 -21.75 -17.75 0.08
CA GLU A 99 -20.99 -18.16 -1.10
C GLU A 99 -19.47 -17.91 -0.96
N GLY A 100 -19.05 -17.28 0.15
CA GLY A 100 -17.67 -16.90 0.42
C GLY A 100 -17.23 -15.58 -0.24
N LYS A 101 -18.15 -14.81 -0.83
CA LYS A 101 -17.81 -13.48 -1.38
C LYS A 101 -17.58 -12.49 -0.25
N THR A 102 -16.45 -11.79 -0.30
CA THR A 102 -16.08 -10.76 0.66
C THR A 102 -17.11 -9.63 0.70
N LEU A 103 -17.43 -9.15 1.90
CA LEU A 103 -18.28 -7.98 2.12
C LEU A 103 -17.42 -6.72 2.19
N TYR A 104 -17.87 -5.65 1.54
CA TYR A 104 -17.18 -4.37 1.46
C TYR A 104 -18.05 -3.23 1.97
N THR A 105 -17.40 -2.22 2.52
CA THR A 105 -18.00 -0.92 2.79
C THR A 105 -17.39 0.14 1.88
N TRP A 106 -18.13 1.22 1.65
CA TRP A 106 -17.67 2.36 0.85
C TRP A 106 -17.69 3.66 1.66
N PRO A 107 -16.95 3.76 2.78
CA PRO A 107 -17.09 4.93 3.63
C PRO A 107 -16.60 6.20 2.95
N GLN A 108 -17.25 7.30 3.33
CA GLN A 108 -17.02 8.62 2.79
C GLN A 108 -15.56 9.04 2.93
N LEU A 109 -15.01 9.57 1.84
CA LEU A 109 -13.68 10.10 1.73
C LEU A 109 -13.74 11.55 1.26
N LYS A 110 -13.02 12.43 1.94
CA LYS A 110 -12.75 13.77 1.45
C LYS A 110 -11.80 13.69 0.26
N LEU A 111 -12.28 14.10 -0.90
CA LEU A 111 -11.48 14.33 -2.09
C LEU A 111 -11.15 15.83 -2.18
N ARG A 112 -10.32 16.20 -3.15
CA ARG A 112 -9.87 17.59 -3.31
C ARG A 112 -11.04 18.57 -3.46
N ASN A 113 -12.04 18.20 -4.26
CA ASN A 113 -13.18 19.05 -4.59
C ASN A 113 -14.50 18.46 -4.07
N GLY A 114 -14.52 17.94 -2.84
CA GLY A 114 -15.75 17.46 -2.20
C GLY A 114 -15.59 16.11 -1.53
N TYR A 115 -16.64 15.31 -1.55
CA TYR A 115 -16.69 14.02 -0.90
C TYR A 115 -17.28 12.99 -1.85
N SER A 116 -16.78 11.76 -1.77
CA SER A 116 -17.40 10.59 -2.39
C SER A 116 -17.34 9.44 -1.40
N GLY A 117 -18.15 8.40 -1.61
CA GLY A 117 -18.45 7.40 -0.61
C GLY A 117 -19.59 7.78 0.32
N GLU A 118 -19.88 6.86 1.21
CA GLU A 118 -21.08 6.80 2.03
C GLU A 118 -20.79 7.24 3.47
N ALA A 119 -21.53 8.23 3.92
CA ALA A 119 -21.59 8.53 5.34
C ALA A 119 -22.29 7.37 6.08
N ALA A 120 -22.07 7.26 7.39
CA ALA A 120 -22.78 6.29 8.21
C ALA A 120 -24.30 6.45 8.04
N GLY A 121 -24.99 5.35 7.76
CA GLY A 121 -26.43 5.29 7.54
C GLY A 121 -26.92 5.81 6.18
N GLN A 122 -26.03 6.24 5.27
CA GLN A 122 -26.40 6.86 4.00
C GLN A 122 -25.95 6.00 2.82
N ILE A 123 -26.90 5.48 2.04
CA ILE A 123 -26.62 4.65 0.85
C ILE A 123 -26.60 5.54 -0.40
N ALA A 124 -25.53 5.43 -1.18
CA ALA A 124 -25.32 6.16 -2.43
C ALA A 124 -25.08 5.24 -3.65
N CYS A 125 -24.81 3.96 -3.46
CA CYS A 125 -24.61 3.00 -4.56
C CYS A 125 -25.94 2.42 -5.08
N TYR A 126 -26.29 2.78 -6.32
CA TYR A 126 -27.53 2.38 -6.99
C TYR A 126 -27.28 1.93 -8.45
N ASP A 127 -28.36 1.56 -9.13
CA ASP A 127 -28.41 1.04 -10.50
C ASP A 127 -28.43 2.14 -11.57
N GLU A 128 -28.45 3.41 -11.17
CA GLU A 128 -28.32 4.51 -12.13
C GLU A 128 -26.89 4.59 -12.69
N VAL A 129 -26.77 4.54 -14.02
CA VAL A 129 -25.49 4.75 -14.70
C VAL A 129 -25.13 6.23 -14.67
N VAL A 130 -24.07 6.57 -13.95
CA VAL A 130 -23.51 7.93 -13.94
C VAL A 130 -22.76 8.16 -15.26
N THR A 131 -23.18 9.16 -16.04
CA THR A 131 -22.64 9.44 -17.38
C THR A 131 -21.67 10.62 -17.44
N VAL A 132 -21.55 11.37 -16.35
CA VAL A 132 -20.68 12.55 -16.28
C VAL A 132 -19.79 12.54 -15.04
N SER A 133 -18.62 13.15 -15.17
CA SER A 133 -17.73 13.44 -14.05
C SER A 133 -18.41 14.33 -13.00
N ALA A 134 -18.07 14.08 -11.74
CA ALA A 134 -18.48 14.84 -10.58
C ALA A 134 -17.53 16.01 -10.27
N GLY A 135 -16.37 16.10 -10.95
CA GLY A 135 -15.40 17.18 -10.75
C GLY A 135 -14.70 17.12 -9.39
N LEU A 136 -14.70 15.95 -8.75
CA LEU A 136 -14.09 15.71 -7.43
C LEU A 136 -12.56 15.66 -7.56
N MET A 137 -12.08 15.36 -8.77
CA MET A 137 -10.71 15.21 -9.17
C MET A 137 -10.21 16.43 -9.97
N SER A 138 -9.93 17.54 -9.27
CA SER A 138 -9.24 18.70 -9.87
C SER A 138 -8.02 18.29 -10.72
N PRO A 139 -7.81 18.90 -11.91
CA PRO A 139 -8.44 20.14 -12.39
C PRO A 139 -9.73 19.95 -13.20
N TYR A 140 -10.24 18.72 -13.35
CA TYR A 140 -11.39 18.46 -14.20
C TYR A 140 -12.69 19.02 -13.58
N PRO A 141 -13.45 19.84 -14.33
CA PRO A 141 -14.76 20.29 -13.87
C PRO A 141 -15.78 19.15 -13.92
N ALA A 142 -16.86 19.28 -13.16
CA ALA A 142 -18.00 18.40 -13.29
C ALA A 142 -18.67 18.54 -14.67
N GLY A 143 -19.38 17.51 -15.11
CA GLY A 143 -20.19 17.53 -16.33
C GLY A 143 -19.48 17.07 -17.60
N LEU A 144 -18.20 16.70 -17.54
CA LEU A 144 -17.53 16.04 -18.67
C LEU A 144 -18.08 14.61 -18.84
N GLN A 145 -18.39 14.23 -20.08
CA GLN A 145 -18.84 12.87 -20.40
C GLN A 145 -17.78 11.83 -20.00
N LEU A 146 -18.24 10.75 -19.38
CA LEU A 146 -17.40 9.61 -19.03
C LEU A 146 -17.18 8.70 -20.26
N PRO A 147 -16.08 7.94 -20.32
CA PRO A 147 -15.81 7.03 -21.43
C PRO A 147 -16.84 5.90 -21.54
N GLU A 148 -17.00 5.38 -22.76
CA GLU A 148 -17.74 4.14 -23.05
C GLU A 148 -19.17 4.12 -22.48
N LEU A 149 -19.94 5.19 -22.68
CA LEU A 149 -21.28 5.37 -22.09
C LEU A 149 -22.26 4.21 -22.38
N ASP A 150 -22.18 3.61 -23.56
CA ASP A 150 -23.09 2.53 -23.98
C ASP A 150 -22.89 1.22 -23.20
N SER A 151 -21.71 1.01 -22.60
CA SER A 151 -21.33 -0.19 -21.87
C SER A 151 -20.90 0.07 -20.43
N ARG A 152 -21.09 1.31 -19.95
CA ARG A 152 -20.67 1.73 -18.63
C ARG A 152 -21.55 1.08 -17.54
N PRO A 153 -20.96 0.41 -16.54
CA PRO A 153 -21.74 -0.18 -15.45
C PRO A 153 -22.26 0.89 -14.50
N SER A 154 -23.41 0.61 -13.89
CA SER A 154 -23.87 1.30 -12.68
C SER A 154 -23.04 0.91 -11.46
N CYS A 155 -23.25 1.59 -10.34
CA CYS A 155 -22.57 1.22 -9.11
C CYS A 155 -22.92 -0.21 -8.67
N THR A 156 -24.20 -0.58 -8.70
CA THR A 156 -24.65 -1.91 -8.25
C THR A 156 -24.29 -3.05 -9.20
N ASP A 157 -24.01 -2.76 -10.47
CA ASP A 157 -23.49 -3.77 -11.41
C ASP A 157 -22.11 -4.29 -10.98
N LEU A 158 -21.27 -3.41 -10.41
CA LEU A 158 -19.95 -3.80 -9.89
C LEU A 158 -19.97 -4.16 -8.40
N TRP A 159 -20.91 -3.57 -7.66
CA TRP A 159 -21.06 -3.68 -6.21
C TRP A 159 -22.47 -4.11 -5.83
N PRO A 160 -22.85 -5.39 -6.04
CA PRO A 160 -24.18 -5.86 -5.67
C PRO A 160 -24.45 -5.66 -4.17
N PRO A 161 -25.60 -5.05 -3.79
CA PRO A 161 -25.92 -4.78 -2.39
C PRO A 161 -26.22 -6.07 -1.64
N VAL A 162 -25.78 -6.14 -0.39
CA VAL A 162 -26.07 -7.27 0.50
C VAL A 162 -27.45 -7.07 1.12
N LEU A 163 -28.48 -7.49 0.39
CA LEU A 163 -29.86 -7.35 0.83
C LEU A 163 -30.16 -8.21 2.06
N ALA A 164 -31.02 -7.69 2.93
CA ALA A 164 -31.53 -8.38 4.10
C ALA A 164 -32.93 -8.93 3.82
N ALA A 165 -33.20 -10.15 4.32
CA ALA A 165 -34.55 -10.71 4.33
C ALA A 165 -35.52 -9.79 5.09
N THR A 166 -36.83 -9.90 4.85
CA THR A 166 -37.88 -9.04 5.44
C THR A 166 -38.10 -9.24 6.94
N ASP A 167 -37.66 -10.36 7.48
CA ASP A 167 -37.68 -10.74 8.90
C ASP A 167 -36.31 -10.60 9.58
N ALA A 168 -35.28 -10.17 8.86
CA ALA A 168 -33.97 -9.92 9.44
C ALA A 168 -34.04 -8.90 10.59
N GLU A 169 -33.24 -9.14 11.64
CA GLU A 169 -33.12 -8.28 12.81
C GLU A 169 -31.66 -7.84 13.01
N PRO A 170 -31.41 -6.60 13.47
CA PRO A 170 -30.08 -6.15 13.87
C PRO A 170 -29.46 -7.03 14.95
N ILE A 171 -28.13 -7.20 14.92
CA ILE A 171 -27.41 -8.00 15.92
C ILE A 171 -26.01 -7.44 16.16
N GLY A 172 -25.70 -7.09 17.41
CA GLY A 172 -24.42 -6.46 17.76
C GLY A 172 -24.20 -5.17 16.95
N GLU A 173 -23.12 -5.12 16.18
CA GLU A 173 -22.75 -4.00 15.30
C GLU A 173 -23.37 -4.08 13.90
N TRP A 174 -24.17 -5.12 13.62
CA TRP A 174 -24.88 -5.30 12.37
C TRP A 174 -26.24 -4.62 12.43
N SER A 175 -26.51 -3.74 11.48
CA SER A 175 -27.75 -2.99 11.37
C SER A 175 -28.40 -3.16 10.00
N LEU A 176 -29.63 -2.66 9.87
CA LEU A 176 -30.40 -2.67 8.64
C LEU A 176 -30.62 -1.24 8.18
N LEU A 177 -30.25 -0.95 6.93
CA LEU A 177 -30.49 0.33 6.29
C LEU A 177 -31.60 0.19 5.25
N LEU A 178 -32.49 1.18 5.19
CA LEU A 178 -33.54 1.25 4.17
C LEU A 178 -32.99 1.95 2.92
N ARG A 179 -33.04 1.26 1.79
CA ARG A 179 -32.70 1.82 0.48
C ARG A 179 -33.86 2.64 -0.08
N LYS A 180 -33.57 3.56 -1.01
CA LYS A 180 -34.59 4.37 -1.68
C LYS A 180 -35.58 3.55 -2.52
N ASP A 181 -35.17 2.37 -2.96
CA ASP A 181 -35.98 1.38 -3.69
C ASP A 181 -36.92 0.57 -2.75
N GLY A 182 -36.86 0.80 -1.44
CA GLY A 182 -37.65 0.12 -0.42
C GLY A 182 -37.04 -1.18 0.11
N ALA A 183 -35.95 -1.68 -0.49
CA ALA A 183 -35.26 -2.86 0.00
C ALA A 183 -34.46 -2.55 1.28
N ARG A 184 -34.28 -3.57 2.12
CA ARG A 184 -33.43 -3.48 3.31
C ARG A 184 -32.05 -4.05 2.98
N GLN A 185 -31.00 -3.36 3.38
CA GLN A 185 -29.61 -3.76 3.16
C GLN A 185 -28.89 -3.92 4.49
N TRP A 186 -28.08 -4.96 4.60
CA TRP A 186 -27.21 -5.16 5.75
C TRP A 186 -26.14 -4.07 5.80
N ALA A 187 -25.88 -3.59 7.01
CA ALA A 187 -24.79 -2.68 7.31
C ALA A 187 -23.99 -3.20 8.50
N TYR A 188 -22.71 -2.85 8.56
CA TYR A 188 -21.86 -3.10 9.71
C TYR A 188 -21.28 -1.78 10.18
N ARG A 189 -21.48 -1.44 11.46
CA ARG A 189 -21.17 -0.11 12.00
C ARG A 189 -21.75 1.02 11.15
N GLU A 190 -23.03 0.85 10.81
CA GLU A 190 -23.81 1.79 9.99
C GLU A 190 -23.29 2.00 8.56
N GLN A 191 -22.30 1.23 8.11
CA GLN A 191 -21.81 1.27 6.74
C GLN A 191 -22.46 0.17 5.91
N ALA A 192 -23.10 0.53 4.80
CA ALA A 192 -23.80 -0.39 3.92
C ALA A 192 -22.82 -1.43 3.33
N LEU A 193 -23.27 -2.68 3.25
CA LEU A 193 -22.43 -3.79 2.79
C LEU A 193 -22.73 -4.18 1.36
N TYR A 194 -21.68 -4.42 0.60
CA TYR A 194 -21.70 -4.83 -0.80
C TYR A 194 -20.84 -6.08 -1.00
N THR A 195 -21.17 -6.90 -2.00
CA THR A 195 -20.19 -7.84 -2.57
C THR A 195 -19.52 -7.19 -3.78
N SER A 196 -18.46 -7.80 -4.31
CA SER A 196 -17.87 -7.38 -5.59
C SER A 196 -18.03 -8.45 -6.65
N VAL A 197 -18.35 -8.06 -7.88
CA VAL A 197 -18.36 -8.99 -9.03
C VAL A 197 -16.97 -9.53 -9.38
N ARG A 198 -15.92 -8.89 -8.85
CA ARG A 198 -14.53 -9.32 -9.05
C ARG A 198 -14.11 -10.46 -8.14
N ASP A 199 -14.87 -10.71 -7.07
CA ASP A 199 -14.57 -11.80 -6.14
C ASP A 199 -15.25 -13.08 -6.63
N LYS A 200 -14.43 -13.99 -7.18
CA LYS A 200 -14.88 -15.19 -7.89
C LYS A 200 -14.80 -16.43 -7.01
N LYS A 201 -13.96 -16.41 -5.97
CA LYS A 201 -13.71 -17.52 -5.04
C LYS A 201 -13.69 -17.04 -3.58
N PRO A 202 -13.99 -17.92 -2.61
CA PRO A 202 -13.80 -17.62 -1.20
C PRO A 202 -12.38 -17.13 -0.91
N GLY A 203 -12.31 -16.02 -0.18
CA GLY A 203 -11.06 -15.35 0.20
C GLY A 203 -10.52 -14.36 -0.85
N ASP A 204 -11.17 -14.23 -2.01
CA ASP A 204 -10.85 -13.18 -2.97
C ASP A 204 -11.21 -11.80 -2.37
N THR A 205 -10.28 -10.86 -2.56
CA THR A 205 -10.51 -9.46 -2.25
C THR A 205 -10.05 -8.63 -3.44
N TYR A 206 -10.60 -8.82 -4.63
CA TYR A 206 -10.19 -8.11 -5.86
C TYR A 206 -11.01 -6.85 -6.12
N GLY A 207 -12.17 -6.70 -5.48
CA GLY A 207 -12.99 -5.50 -5.55
C GLY A 207 -12.32 -4.26 -4.96
N GLY A 208 -11.70 -4.40 -3.79
CA GLY A 208 -11.19 -3.28 -2.99
C GLY A 208 -10.19 -3.73 -1.92
N TYR A 209 -9.53 -2.81 -1.22
CA TYR A 209 -8.46 -3.15 -0.27
C TYR A 209 -8.29 -2.14 0.85
N ARG A 210 -7.78 -2.56 2.02
CA ARG A 210 -7.62 -1.71 3.21
C ARG A 210 -6.41 -0.79 3.15
N ARG A 211 -5.42 -1.14 2.33
CA ARG A 211 -4.25 -0.28 2.03
C ARG A 211 -4.77 1.04 1.43
N LYS A 212 -4.27 2.21 1.87
CA LYS A 212 -4.73 3.60 1.52
C LYS A 212 -5.73 4.32 2.43
N ARG A 213 -5.78 4.06 3.74
CA ARG A 213 -6.42 5.02 4.65
C ARG A 213 -5.54 5.39 5.82
N ARG A 214 -5.37 6.70 6.04
CA ARG A 214 -4.84 7.18 7.31
C ARG A 214 -5.77 6.69 8.41
N ALA A 215 -5.21 6.49 9.61
CA ALA A 215 -5.93 5.90 10.74
C ALA A 215 -7.17 6.71 11.17
N ASP A 216 -7.23 8.00 10.81
CA ASP A 216 -8.33 8.92 11.08
C ASP A 216 -9.44 8.92 9.99
N GLY A 217 -9.35 8.04 9.00
CA GLY A 217 -10.30 8.01 7.88
C GLY A 217 -10.09 9.14 6.86
N SER A 218 -9.14 10.05 7.08
CA SER A 218 -8.79 11.06 6.09
C SER A 218 -8.00 10.41 4.95
N GLY A 219 -8.50 10.55 3.72
CA GLY A 219 -7.69 10.34 2.54
C GLY A 219 -6.59 11.40 2.50
N ASP A 220 -5.58 11.18 1.66
CA ASP A 220 -4.72 12.29 1.24
C ASP A 220 -5.46 13.30 0.33
N GLY A 221 -6.73 13.04 0.00
CA GLY A 221 -7.55 13.82 -0.94
C GLY A 221 -7.22 13.52 -2.41
N ASP A 222 -6.17 12.74 -2.64
CA ASP A 222 -5.58 12.49 -3.95
C ASP A 222 -5.89 11.07 -4.45
N SER A 223 -6.12 10.11 -3.55
CA SER A 223 -6.55 8.76 -3.91
C SER A 223 -8.08 8.67 -4.14
N PRO A 224 -8.56 7.77 -5.02
CA PRO A 224 -10.00 7.56 -5.22
C PRO A 224 -10.69 7.07 -3.95
N ALA A 225 -11.99 7.36 -3.81
CA ALA A 225 -12.81 6.79 -2.75
C ALA A 225 -13.10 5.31 -3.03
N GLY A 226 -12.12 4.43 -2.75
CA GLY A 226 -12.25 2.99 -2.96
C GLY A 226 -13.11 2.29 -1.90
N ARG A 227 -13.66 1.13 -2.24
CA ARG A 227 -14.31 0.21 -1.30
C ARG A 227 -13.27 -0.54 -0.49
N VAL A 228 -13.60 -0.87 0.76
CA VAL A 228 -12.71 -1.62 1.66
C VAL A 228 -13.39 -2.88 2.17
N PRO A 229 -12.66 -4.01 2.26
CA PRO A 229 -13.18 -5.21 2.91
C PRO A 229 -13.59 -4.92 4.36
N ALA A 230 -14.83 -5.25 4.70
CA ALA A 230 -15.31 -5.28 6.08
C ALA A 230 -14.81 -6.54 6.78
N GLY A 231 -14.61 -6.48 8.10
CA GLY A 231 -14.14 -7.65 8.84
C GLY A 231 -14.22 -7.47 10.35
N PRO A 232 -14.05 -8.57 11.08
CA PRO A 232 -14.08 -8.53 12.54
C PRO A 232 -12.90 -7.71 13.08
N PRO A 233 -13.03 -7.15 14.29
CA PRO A 233 -11.92 -6.51 14.97
C PRO A 233 -10.76 -7.50 15.18
N PRO A 234 -9.49 -7.09 15.00
CA PRO A 234 -8.36 -7.97 15.27
C PRO A 234 -8.23 -8.28 16.76
N LEU A 235 -7.74 -9.46 17.12
CA LEU A 235 -7.55 -9.89 18.51
C LEU A 235 -6.23 -9.33 19.06
N LEU A 236 -6.25 -8.08 19.48
CA LEU A 236 -5.07 -7.34 19.97
C LEU A 236 -5.28 -6.81 21.40
N PRO A 237 -4.21 -6.66 22.20
CA PRO A 237 -4.28 -5.90 23.43
C PRO A 237 -4.58 -4.43 23.16
N PRO A 238 -5.16 -3.70 24.14
CA PRO A 238 -5.30 -2.26 24.04
C PRO A 238 -3.95 -1.59 23.73
N GLY A 239 -3.99 -0.59 22.85
CA GLY A 239 -2.80 0.17 22.45
C GLY A 239 -2.05 -0.35 21.23
N PHE A 240 -2.49 -1.48 20.64
CA PHE A 240 -1.99 -2.01 19.37
C PHE A 240 -2.98 -1.78 18.21
N ALA A 241 -2.47 -1.85 17.00
CA ALA A 241 -3.22 -1.85 15.76
C ALA A 241 -2.55 -2.77 14.72
N VAL A 242 -3.24 -3.03 13.62
CA VAL A 242 -2.67 -3.74 12.46
C VAL A 242 -2.79 -2.88 11.21
N LYS A 243 -1.77 -2.91 10.35
CA LYS A 243 -1.83 -2.35 9.00
C LYS A 243 -1.48 -3.31 7.91
N THR A 244 -2.23 -3.21 6.82
CA THR A 244 -1.96 -3.91 5.58
C THR A 244 -0.83 -3.22 4.81
N THR A 245 0.21 -3.98 4.48
CA THR A 245 1.33 -3.62 3.59
C THR A 245 1.37 -4.60 2.41
N SER A 246 2.28 -4.44 1.45
CA SER A 246 2.51 -5.38 0.33
C SER A 246 3.03 -6.73 0.78
N ILE A 247 3.67 -6.76 1.94
CA ILE A 247 4.36 -7.95 2.46
C ILE A 247 3.63 -8.59 3.63
N GLY A 248 2.46 -8.05 4.02
CA GLY A 248 1.58 -8.63 5.03
C GLY A 248 0.89 -7.60 5.92
N ARG A 249 0.24 -8.13 6.94
CA ARG A 249 -0.43 -7.38 8.01
C ARG A 249 0.53 -7.14 9.17
N MET A 250 1.06 -5.93 9.23
CA MET A 250 2.06 -5.49 10.19
C MET A 250 1.40 -5.12 11.51
N LEU A 251 1.95 -5.62 12.61
CA LEU A 251 1.58 -5.21 13.97
C LEU A 251 2.23 -3.86 14.28
N THR A 252 1.42 -2.95 14.79
CA THR A 252 1.82 -1.58 15.13
C THR A 252 1.27 -1.20 16.49
N THR A 253 1.75 -0.11 17.06
CA THR A 253 1.01 0.59 18.13
C THR A 253 -0.23 1.27 17.54
N HIS A 254 -1.14 1.71 18.39
CA HIS A 254 -2.31 2.50 17.98
C HIS A 254 -1.92 3.91 17.46
N GLN A 255 -0.75 4.42 17.85
CA GLN A 255 -0.13 5.60 17.23
C GLN A 255 0.71 5.26 16.00
N ASN A 256 0.58 4.04 15.47
CA ASN A 256 1.10 3.64 14.18
C ASN A 256 2.63 3.41 14.14
N TYR A 257 3.33 3.40 15.27
CA TYR A 257 4.72 2.97 15.32
C TYR A 257 4.84 1.47 15.03
N ALA A 258 5.82 1.10 14.22
CA ALA A 258 6.05 -0.29 13.90
C ALA A 258 6.52 -1.07 15.14
N VAL A 259 6.08 -2.33 15.23
CA VAL A 259 6.50 -3.24 16.28
C VAL A 259 7.58 -4.18 15.76
N TYR A 260 8.62 -4.36 16.57
CA TYR A 260 9.77 -5.21 16.27
C TYR A 260 9.92 -6.33 17.30
N ALA A 261 10.55 -7.40 16.85
CA ALA A 261 11.06 -8.50 17.67
C ALA A 261 12.56 -8.66 17.38
N PHE A 262 13.27 -9.21 18.36
CA PHE A 262 14.68 -9.57 18.24
C PHE A 262 14.83 -11.10 18.24
N ASP A 263 15.58 -11.65 17.29
CA ASP A 263 15.74 -13.09 17.12
C ASP A 263 16.54 -13.75 18.26
N GLY A 264 17.29 -12.96 19.04
CA GLY A 264 17.97 -13.43 20.25
C GLY A 264 17.09 -13.49 21.50
N ASP A 265 15.83 -13.05 21.42
CA ASP A 265 14.86 -13.13 22.51
C ASP A 265 14.00 -14.41 22.38
N SER A 266 13.39 -14.84 23.50
CA SER A 266 12.38 -15.90 23.56
C SER A 266 11.19 -15.44 24.41
N ALA A 267 10.14 -16.27 24.50
CA ALA A 267 8.93 -15.96 25.24
C ALA A 267 9.20 -15.58 26.72
N ASP A 268 10.26 -16.15 27.29
CA ASP A 268 10.65 -16.08 28.69
C ASP A 268 11.99 -15.35 28.93
N LYS A 269 12.70 -14.95 27.86
CA LYS A 269 14.04 -14.37 27.97
C LYS A 269 14.25 -13.20 27.01
N VAL A 270 14.86 -12.13 27.52
CA VAL A 270 15.23 -10.95 26.74
C VAL A 270 16.73 -10.71 26.77
N ALA A 271 17.36 -10.69 25.59
CA ALA A 271 18.75 -10.32 25.38
C ALA A 271 18.91 -8.79 25.28
N CYS A 272 17.93 -8.08 24.72
CA CYS A 272 17.97 -6.62 24.64
C CYS A 272 17.73 -5.98 26.02
N ALA A 273 18.80 -5.63 26.73
CA ALA A 273 18.76 -4.99 28.04
C ALA A 273 19.70 -3.76 28.10
N LYS A 274 19.57 -2.94 29.15
CA LYS A 274 20.41 -1.76 29.41
C LYS A 274 20.42 -0.80 28.20
N ASP A 275 21.59 -0.53 27.61
CA ASP A 275 21.74 0.43 26.51
C ASP A 275 20.90 0.06 25.28
N CYS A 276 20.69 -1.24 25.02
CA CYS A 276 19.80 -1.68 23.94
C CYS A 276 18.40 -1.08 24.08
N THR A 277 17.88 -0.98 25.32
CA THR A 277 16.52 -0.47 25.56
C THR A 277 16.37 1.05 25.40
N ARG A 278 17.47 1.78 25.20
CA ARG A 278 17.44 3.22 24.88
C ARG A 278 17.02 3.44 23.42
N GLU A 279 17.43 2.54 22.53
CA GLU A 279 17.05 2.56 21.11
C GLU A 279 15.83 1.68 20.83
N ARG A 280 15.74 0.54 21.51
CA ARG A 280 14.71 -0.48 21.33
C ARG A 280 13.80 -0.48 22.54
N GLN A 281 12.80 0.39 22.53
CA GLN A 281 11.91 0.59 23.66
C GLN A 281 10.98 -0.61 23.84
N PRO A 282 11.00 -1.32 24.98
CA PRO A 282 10.10 -2.43 25.22
C PRO A 282 8.64 -1.96 25.25
N LEU A 283 7.75 -2.71 24.61
CA LEU A 283 6.31 -2.49 24.69
C LEU A 283 5.77 -3.08 25.99
N LEU A 284 5.67 -2.23 27.00
CA LEU A 284 5.28 -2.65 28.35
C LEU A 284 3.81 -3.11 28.41
N ALA A 285 3.61 -4.20 29.13
CA ALA A 285 2.29 -4.72 29.46
C ALA A 285 1.82 -4.11 30.79
N PRO A 286 0.57 -3.63 30.89
CA PRO A 286 0.00 -3.16 32.16
C PRO A 286 0.11 -4.20 33.27
N ALA A 287 0.17 -3.78 34.54
CA ALA A 287 0.34 -4.68 35.71
C ALA A 287 -0.79 -5.71 35.94
N LEU A 288 -1.94 -5.55 35.27
CA LEU A 288 -3.05 -6.51 35.29
C LEU A 288 -3.23 -7.28 33.97
N ALA A 289 -2.38 -7.01 32.96
CA ALA A 289 -2.39 -7.74 31.70
C ALA A 289 -2.25 -9.26 31.93
N LYS A 290 -3.05 -10.02 31.19
CA LYS A 290 -2.99 -11.48 31.11
C LYS A 290 -2.76 -11.87 29.66
N GLY A 291 -2.11 -13.02 29.45
CA GLY A 291 -2.02 -13.62 28.12
C GLY A 291 -3.37 -14.08 27.60
N PHE A 292 -3.56 -14.07 26.28
CA PHE A 292 -4.74 -14.57 25.58
C PHE A 292 -4.38 -14.88 24.13
N GLY A 293 -4.92 -15.96 23.58
CA GLY A 293 -4.59 -16.39 22.22
C GLY A 293 -3.07 -16.53 22.04
N GLU A 294 -2.52 -15.77 21.08
CA GLU A 294 -1.09 -15.75 20.76
C GLU A 294 -0.27 -14.74 21.59
N TRP A 295 -0.90 -14.07 22.55
CA TRP A 295 -0.30 -13.05 23.41
C TRP A 295 0.02 -13.63 24.78
N SER A 296 1.21 -13.32 25.28
CA SER A 296 1.63 -13.60 26.64
C SER A 296 2.34 -12.38 27.24
N VAL A 297 2.79 -12.51 28.48
CA VAL A 297 3.47 -11.44 29.21
C VAL A 297 4.72 -12.01 29.83
N LEU A 298 5.84 -11.32 29.62
CA LEU A 298 7.12 -11.58 30.24
C LEU A 298 7.38 -10.57 31.37
N GLU A 299 7.90 -11.01 32.51
CA GLU A 299 8.45 -10.12 33.53
C GLU A 299 9.94 -9.86 33.26
N ARG A 300 10.27 -8.63 32.85
CA ARG A 300 11.66 -8.23 32.52
C ARG A 300 12.49 -7.90 33.75
N ALA A 301 11.83 -7.33 34.75
CA ALA A 301 12.37 -6.93 36.05
C ALA A 301 11.21 -6.84 37.04
N PRO A 302 11.43 -6.82 38.37
CA PRO A 302 10.35 -6.79 39.36
C PRO A 302 9.31 -5.71 39.06
N GLY A 303 8.09 -6.14 38.73
CA GLY A 303 6.96 -5.25 38.40
C GLY A 303 6.99 -4.62 37.00
N VAL A 304 8.04 -4.85 36.20
CA VAL A 304 8.14 -4.39 34.81
C VAL A 304 7.85 -5.53 33.86
N ARG A 305 6.69 -5.46 33.22
CA ARG A 305 6.17 -6.52 32.35
C ARG A 305 6.10 -6.05 30.90
N GLN A 306 6.31 -6.96 29.96
CA GLN A 306 6.36 -6.68 28.53
C GLN A 306 5.43 -7.61 27.78
N TRP A 307 4.80 -7.09 26.72
CA TRP A 307 4.03 -7.90 25.80
C TRP A 307 4.94 -8.83 24.99
N VAL A 308 4.50 -10.08 24.88
CA VAL A 308 5.10 -11.12 24.04
C VAL A 308 4.02 -11.56 23.05
N TYR A 309 4.37 -11.63 21.78
CA TYR A 309 3.47 -12.13 20.73
C TYR A 309 4.18 -13.20 19.92
N ARG A 310 3.57 -14.40 19.83
CA ARG A 310 4.16 -15.58 19.18
C ARG A 310 5.62 -15.80 19.63
N ASP A 311 5.77 -15.92 20.94
CA ASP A 311 7.04 -16.18 21.62
C ASP A 311 8.12 -15.11 21.45
N ALA A 312 7.77 -13.93 20.92
CA ALA A 312 8.69 -12.81 20.73
C ALA A 312 8.31 -11.60 21.61
N PRO A 313 9.18 -11.17 22.53
CA PRO A 313 9.05 -9.90 23.24
C PRO A 313 9.06 -8.72 22.26
N LEU A 314 8.18 -7.75 22.49
CA LEU A 314 7.90 -6.69 21.52
C LEU A 314 8.55 -5.36 21.88
N TYR A 315 9.04 -4.65 20.85
CA TYR A 315 9.70 -3.36 20.98
C TYR A 315 9.21 -2.36 19.93
N THR A 316 9.37 -1.07 20.21
CA THR A 316 9.41 0.00 19.21
C THR A 316 10.86 0.45 19.00
N TYR A 317 11.15 1.11 17.87
CA TYR A 317 12.47 1.66 17.60
C TYR A 317 12.41 3.20 17.67
N THR A 318 13.24 3.80 18.53
CA THR A 318 13.18 5.25 18.80
C THR A 318 13.67 6.11 17.65
N LEU A 319 14.45 5.55 16.73
CA LEU A 319 14.97 6.24 15.55
C LEU A 319 14.15 5.92 14.29
N ASP A 320 12.96 5.32 14.43
CA ASP A 320 12.05 5.21 13.30
C ASP A 320 11.64 6.60 12.80
N PRO A 321 11.86 6.91 11.51
CA PRO A 321 11.65 8.26 10.99
C PRO A 321 10.16 8.60 10.86
N GLU A 322 9.31 7.59 10.69
CA GLU A 322 7.89 7.74 10.38
C GLU A 322 7.10 6.54 10.95
N PRO A 323 5.77 6.66 11.12
CA PRO A 323 4.90 5.53 11.40
C PRO A 323 5.07 4.38 10.38
N TRP A 324 4.81 3.16 10.81
CA TRP A 324 4.90 1.92 10.01
C TRP A 324 6.30 1.62 9.42
N SER A 325 7.33 2.29 9.91
CA SER A 325 8.70 2.13 9.45
C SER A 325 9.15 0.66 9.45
N GLN A 326 10.05 0.34 8.52
CA GLN A 326 10.74 -0.94 8.50
C GLN A 326 12.25 -0.78 8.69
N VAL A 327 12.73 0.45 8.89
CA VAL A 327 14.16 0.78 9.06
C VAL A 327 14.74 0.10 10.29
N GLY A 328 13.96 -0.03 11.37
CA GLY A 328 14.38 -0.79 12.55
C GLY A 328 14.76 -2.26 12.26
N SER A 329 14.33 -2.84 11.13
CA SER A 329 14.71 -4.21 10.72
C SER A 329 16.04 -4.27 9.95
N ASP A 330 16.68 -3.14 9.64
CA ASP A 330 18.01 -3.14 9.00
C ASP A 330 19.12 -3.55 9.98
N ALA A 331 18.87 -3.50 11.29
CA ALA A 331 19.80 -3.98 12.29
C ALA A 331 19.74 -5.51 12.41
N GLU A 332 20.90 -6.14 12.54
CA GLU A 332 21.02 -7.61 12.62
C GLU A 332 20.12 -8.21 13.73
N GLY A 333 19.37 -9.25 13.36
CA GLY A 333 18.45 -9.97 14.24
C GLY A 333 17.15 -9.22 14.60
N TRP A 334 16.95 -7.97 14.14
CA TRP A 334 15.71 -7.23 14.34
C TRP A 334 14.76 -7.41 13.16
N ARG A 335 13.48 -7.62 13.46
CA ARG A 335 12.45 -7.78 12.43
C ARG A 335 11.13 -7.15 12.82
N ASN A 336 10.47 -6.52 11.86
CA ASN A 336 9.07 -6.11 11.98
C ASN A 336 8.19 -7.34 12.27
N VAL A 337 7.21 -7.15 13.15
CA VAL A 337 6.25 -8.18 13.54
C VAL A 337 5.01 -8.09 12.65
N PHE A 338 4.59 -9.23 12.12
CA PHE A 338 3.40 -9.36 11.28
C PHE A 338 2.43 -10.36 11.92
N THR A 339 1.15 -9.99 11.99
CA THR A 339 0.07 -10.92 12.37
C THR A 339 -0.19 -11.92 11.27
N GLN A 340 0.04 -11.53 10.02
CA GLN A 340 -0.05 -12.37 8.83
C GLN A 340 0.96 -11.90 7.78
N ARG A 341 1.73 -12.82 7.19
CA ARG A 341 2.61 -12.54 6.05
C ARG A 341 1.96 -12.99 4.76
N VAL A 342 2.27 -12.29 3.66
CA VAL A 342 1.88 -12.77 2.34
C VAL A 342 2.66 -14.04 1.98
N PRO A 343 2.10 -14.91 1.12
CA PRO A 343 2.85 -16.01 0.54
C PRO A 343 4.09 -15.50 -0.21
N PRO A 344 5.06 -16.39 -0.48
CA PRO A 344 6.21 -16.04 -1.31
C PRO A 344 5.78 -15.41 -2.64
N LEU A 345 6.51 -14.38 -3.03
CA LEU A 345 6.37 -13.74 -4.33
C LEU A 345 6.71 -14.74 -5.45
N PRO A 346 6.22 -14.53 -6.69
CA PRO A 346 6.66 -15.31 -7.84
C PRO A 346 8.18 -15.45 -7.90
N THR A 347 8.66 -16.66 -8.17
CA THR A 347 10.10 -16.99 -8.08
C THR A 347 10.96 -16.26 -9.10
N SER A 348 10.36 -15.77 -10.18
CA SER A 348 11.04 -14.95 -11.20
C SER A 348 11.18 -13.48 -10.79
N PHE A 349 10.57 -13.06 -9.70
CA PHE A 349 10.73 -11.70 -9.19
C PHE A 349 11.90 -11.58 -8.23
N THR A 350 12.52 -10.40 -8.26
CA THR A 350 13.60 -10.01 -7.37
C THR A 350 13.19 -8.82 -6.52
N ARG A 351 14.03 -8.49 -5.53
CA ARG A 351 13.89 -7.29 -4.71
C ARG A 351 15.04 -6.37 -5.02
N GLN A 352 14.76 -5.09 -5.26
CA GLN A 352 15.79 -4.10 -5.57
C GLN A 352 15.77 -2.99 -4.53
N ARG A 353 16.93 -2.74 -3.93
CA ARG A 353 17.14 -1.60 -3.05
C ARG A 353 17.22 -0.32 -3.89
N THR A 354 16.58 0.72 -3.39
CA THR A 354 16.51 2.04 -4.01
C THR A 354 16.82 3.10 -2.93
N LEU A 355 16.91 4.37 -3.33
CA LEU A 355 17.03 5.47 -2.36
C LEU A 355 15.77 5.68 -1.49
N ALA A 356 14.61 5.14 -1.88
CA ALA A 356 13.33 5.34 -1.20
C ALA A 356 12.75 4.07 -0.56
N GLY A 357 13.54 3.00 -0.47
CA GLY A 357 13.13 1.70 0.08
C GLY A 357 13.40 0.54 -0.88
N ILE A 358 12.59 -0.51 -0.82
CA ILE A 358 12.75 -1.75 -1.60
C ILE A 358 11.56 -1.92 -2.53
N VAL A 359 11.83 -2.07 -3.83
CA VAL A 359 10.82 -2.36 -4.85
C VAL A 359 10.87 -3.83 -5.27
N LEU A 360 9.71 -4.32 -5.71
CA LEU A 360 9.62 -5.55 -6.47
C LEU A 360 10.12 -5.30 -7.90
N ALA A 361 10.88 -6.25 -8.45
CA ALA A 361 11.46 -6.14 -9.78
C ALA A 361 11.40 -7.48 -10.53
N THR A 362 11.62 -7.44 -11.84
CA THR A 362 11.82 -8.64 -12.66
C THR A 362 13.16 -9.33 -12.36
N ALA A 363 13.42 -10.49 -12.96
CA ALA A 363 14.70 -11.18 -12.86
C ALA A 363 15.88 -10.32 -13.36
N GLU A 364 15.62 -9.45 -14.35
CA GLU A 364 16.60 -8.53 -14.92
C GLU A 364 16.78 -7.25 -14.09
N GLY A 365 16.07 -7.12 -12.97
CA GLY A 365 16.16 -5.98 -12.05
C GLY A 365 15.33 -4.76 -12.47
N LYS A 366 14.43 -4.88 -13.46
CA LYS A 366 13.50 -3.80 -13.82
C LYS A 366 12.40 -3.69 -12.78
N THR A 367 12.16 -2.49 -12.25
CA THR A 367 11.08 -2.25 -11.29
C THR A 367 9.72 -2.62 -11.88
N ILE A 368 8.90 -3.29 -11.06
CA ILE A 368 7.52 -3.64 -11.40
C ILE A 368 6.60 -2.52 -10.95
N TYR A 369 5.70 -2.12 -11.84
CA TYR A 369 4.72 -1.05 -11.64
C TYR A 369 3.30 -1.59 -11.73
N THR A 370 2.43 -1.03 -10.90
CA THR A 370 0.98 -1.24 -10.94
C THR A 370 0.31 0.04 -11.41
N TYR A 371 -0.67 -0.09 -12.30
CA TYR A 371 -1.57 1.00 -12.64
C TYR A 371 -2.74 1.03 -11.66
N GLN A 372 -3.10 2.23 -11.19
CA GLN A 372 -4.25 2.45 -10.34
C GLN A 372 -5.11 3.56 -10.93
N CYS A 373 -6.41 3.38 -10.88
CA CYS A 373 -7.38 4.33 -11.41
C CYS A 373 -8.70 4.21 -10.65
N GLY A 374 -9.26 5.35 -10.28
CA GLY A 374 -10.68 5.51 -9.99
C GLY A 374 -11.20 6.65 -10.84
N ASP A 375 -12.33 6.46 -11.52
CA ASP A 375 -12.90 7.48 -12.38
C ASP A 375 -13.43 8.66 -11.58
N ASP A 376 -13.59 9.81 -12.23
CA ASP A 376 -14.09 11.02 -11.58
C ASP A 376 -15.63 11.04 -11.47
N SER A 377 -16.31 9.90 -11.60
CA SER A 377 -17.74 9.84 -11.28
C SER A 377 -17.96 10.01 -9.78
N VAL A 378 -19.20 10.34 -9.38
CA VAL A 378 -19.54 10.35 -7.94
C VAL A 378 -19.37 8.96 -7.32
N ASP A 379 -19.52 7.90 -8.12
CA ASP A 379 -19.36 6.51 -7.69
C ASP A 379 -17.92 6.07 -7.55
N GLN A 380 -16.95 6.80 -8.13
CA GLN A 380 -15.52 6.48 -8.04
C GLN A 380 -15.22 5.03 -8.45
N LEU A 381 -15.81 4.58 -9.56
CA LEU A 381 -15.61 3.22 -10.04
C LEU A 381 -14.15 3.02 -10.44
N ALA A 382 -13.64 1.81 -10.21
CA ALA A 382 -12.28 1.48 -10.61
C ALA A 382 -12.17 1.44 -12.15
N CYS A 383 -10.98 1.79 -12.65
CA CYS A 383 -10.64 1.82 -14.07
C CYS A 383 -9.27 1.19 -14.36
N ASP A 384 -8.84 0.28 -13.49
CA ASP A 384 -7.52 -0.35 -13.53
C ASP A 384 -7.57 -1.85 -13.86
N HIS A 385 -8.76 -2.46 -13.89
CA HIS A 385 -8.95 -3.85 -14.25
C HIS A 385 -9.11 -4.03 -15.77
N PRO A 386 -8.66 -5.15 -16.38
CA PRO A 386 -8.84 -5.41 -17.82
C PRO A 386 -10.31 -5.42 -18.30
N GLU A 387 -11.26 -5.69 -17.41
CA GLU A 387 -12.70 -5.63 -17.73
C GLU A 387 -13.25 -4.18 -17.66
N ASP A 388 -12.55 -3.27 -16.98
CA ASP A 388 -12.93 -1.85 -16.91
C ASP A 388 -12.55 -1.11 -18.20
N THR A 389 -12.99 0.14 -18.30
CA THR A 389 -12.57 1.02 -19.39
C THR A 389 -11.05 1.21 -19.41
N GLN A 390 -10.44 0.93 -20.57
CA GLN A 390 -8.99 1.06 -20.77
C GLN A 390 -8.58 2.46 -21.23
N VAL A 391 -9.55 3.35 -21.48
CA VAL A 391 -9.34 4.71 -21.97
C VAL A 391 -8.42 5.51 -21.05
N TYR A 392 -8.63 5.43 -19.72
CA TYR A 392 -7.80 6.14 -18.76
C TYR A 392 -6.35 5.66 -18.78
N ARG A 393 -6.13 4.34 -18.79
CA ARG A 393 -4.79 3.75 -18.83
C ARG A 393 -4.05 4.22 -20.07
N LEU A 394 -4.68 4.04 -21.24
CA LEU A 394 -4.10 4.40 -22.53
C LEU A 394 -3.79 5.89 -22.63
N ALA A 395 -4.64 6.75 -22.08
CA ALA A 395 -4.37 8.19 -21.99
C ALA A 395 -3.11 8.49 -21.17
N ILE A 396 -2.92 7.84 -20.02
CA ILE A 396 -1.76 8.08 -19.15
C ILE A 396 -0.46 7.47 -19.70
N CYS A 397 -0.49 6.22 -20.16
CA CYS A 397 0.73 5.52 -20.56
C CYS A 397 1.22 5.88 -21.98
N GLY A 398 0.29 6.19 -22.89
CA GLY A 398 0.60 6.36 -24.32
C GLY A 398 -0.07 7.57 -24.98
N GLY A 399 -0.83 8.39 -24.25
CA GLY A 399 -1.59 9.50 -24.85
C GLY A 399 -2.72 9.02 -25.78
N GLY A 400 -3.32 7.87 -25.48
CA GLY A 400 -4.36 7.22 -26.30
C GLY A 400 -3.82 6.23 -27.33
N ASP A 401 -2.50 6.15 -27.52
CA ASP A 401 -1.84 5.24 -28.46
C ASP A 401 -1.36 3.97 -27.72
N ALA A 402 -1.93 2.82 -28.08
CA ALA A 402 -1.63 1.53 -27.46
C ALA A 402 -0.22 1.03 -27.77
N VAL A 403 0.32 1.31 -28.97
CA VAL A 403 1.68 0.93 -29.32
C VAL A 403 2.66 1.71 -28.46
N ARG A 404 2.51 3.03 -28.39
CA ARG A 404 3.34 3.89 -27.55
C ARG A 404 3.25 3.53 -26.07
N CYS A 405 2.04 3.19 -25.60
CA CYS A 405 1.84 2.72 -24.24
C CYS A 405 2.68 1.48 -23.95
N ARG A 406 2.68 0.47 -24.83
CA ARG A 406 3.43 -0.77 -24.64
C ARG A 406 4.94 -0.61 -24.76
N GLU A 407 5.41 0.29 -25.62
CA GLU A 407 6.84 0.60 -25.71
C GLU A 407 7.33 1.23 -24.40
N ARG A 408 6.58 2.20 -23.88
CA ARG A 408 6.95 2.93 -22.67
C ARG A 408 6.70 2.16 -21.37
N TRP A 409 5.63 1.38 -21.36
CA TRP A 409 5.16 0.57 -20.24
C TRP A 409 4.95 -0.89 -20.66
N PRO A 410 6.02 -1.64 -20.95
CA PRO A 410 5.88 -3.03 -21.34
C PRO A 410 5.24 -3.86 -20.23
N TYR A 411 4.32 -4.74 -20.58
CA TYR A 411 3.81 -5.74 -19.64
C TYR A 411 4.94 -6.64 -19.12
N VAL A 412 4.84 -7.08 -17.87
CA VAL A 412 5.73 -8.11 -17.33
C VAL A 412 5.24 -9.47 -17.84
N VAL A 413 5.88 -9.98 -18.90
CA VAL A 413 5.55 -11.28 -19.49
C VAL A 413 5.92 -12.41 -18.52
N ALA A 414 5.05 -13.40 -18.39
CA ALA A 414 5.29 -14.59 -17.60
C ALA A 414 5.77 -15.74 -18.49
N GLY A 415 6.79 -16.48 -18.05
CA GLY A 415 7.29 -17.65 -18.79
C GLY A 415 6.22 -18.73 -19.00
N PRO A 416 6.37 -19.68 -19.94
CA PRO A 416 5.28 -20.56 -20.40
C PRO A 416 4.66 -21.47 -19.31
N ARG A 417 5.38 -21.73 -18.22
CA ARG A 417 4.92 -22.55 -17.09
C ARG A 417 4.96 -21.83 -15.75
N GLU A 418 5.18 -20.52 -15.77
CA GLU A 418 5.22 -19.73 -14.54
C GLU A 418 3.83 -19.66 -13.91
N SER A 419 3.79 -19.83 -12.60
CA SER A 419 2.60 -19.73 -11.77
C SER A 419 3.00 -19.26 -10.38
N SER A 420 2.02 -18.92 -9.56
CA SER A 420 2.25 -18.48 -8.19
C SER A 420 1.35 -19.26 -7.25
N VAL A 421 1.85 -19.47 -6.03
CA VAL A 421 1.04 -19.97 -4.91
C VAL A 421 0.22 -18.87 -4.24
N SER A 422 0.55 -17.60 -4.53
CA SER A 422 -0.22 -16.44 -4.11
C SER A 422 -1.50 -16.32 -4.95
N ARG A 423 -2.61 -15.99 -4.31
CA ARG A 423 -3.87 -15.60 -4.96
C ARG A 423 -3.75 -14.20 -5.56
N ALA A 424 -3.04 -13.31 -4.85
CA ALA A 424 -2.84 -11.94 -5.32
C ALA A 424 -1.97 -11.89 -6.59
N TRP A 425 -0.99 -12.77 -6.77
CA TRP A 425 -0.17 -12.82 -7.97
C TRP A 425 -0.60 -13.95 -8.87
N ARG A 426 -0.95 -13.64 -10.11
CA ARG A 426 -1.36 -14.67 -11.07
C ARG A 426 -0.92 -14.31 -12.47
N VAL A 427 -1.02 -15.28 -13.35
CA VAL A 427 -0.80 -15.06 -14.77
C VAL A 427 -2.15 -14.99 -15.48
N VAL A 428 -2.30 -13.99 -16.34
CA VAL A 428 -3.50 -13.76 -17.15
C VAL A 428 -3.10 -13.60 -18.61
N GLU A 429 -4.05 -13.79 -19.51
CA GLU A 429 -3.87 -13.53 -20.94
C GLU A 429 -4.54 -12.20 -21.29
N ILE A 430 -3.77 -11.30 -21.90
CA ILE A 430 -4.19 -9.94 -22.23
C ILE A 430 -4.03 -9.72 -23.73
N ASN A 431 -5.04 -9.16 -24.37
CA ASN A 431 -4.89 -8.63 -25.71
C ASN A 431 -4.05 -7.34 -25.61
N PRO A 432 -2.85 -7.29 -26.18
CA PRO A 432 -1.91 -6.20 -25.92
C PRO A 432 -2.37 -4.86 -26.51
N GLU A 433 -3.17 -4.86 -27.58
CA GLU A 433 -3.69 -3.65 -28.22
C GLU A 433 -4.75 -2.97 -27.35
N THR A 434 -5.65 -3.76 -26.76
CA THR A 434 -6.75 -3.20 -25.95
C THR A 434 -6.38 -3.08 -24.48
N GLY A 435 -5.55 -3.99 -23.96
CA GLY A 435 -5.31 -4.20 -22.53
C GLY A 435 -6.43 -4.92 -21.80
N ARG A 436 -7.45 -5.42 -22.54
CA ARG A 436 -8.51 -6.28 -21.99
C ARG A 436 -8.01 -7.72 -21.90
N PHE A 437 -8.72 -8.57 -21.16
CA PHE A 437 -8.47 -10.02 -21.23
C PHE A 437 -8.58 -10.49 -22.69
N ALA A 438 -7.65 -11.36 -23.08
CA ALA A 438 -7.69 -11.95 -24.41
C ALA A 438 -8.84 -12.96 -24.52
N ASP A 439 -9.41 -13.06 -25.72
CA ASP A 439 -10.34 -14.14 -26.04
C ASP A 439 -9.61 -15.48 -26.09
N ALA A 440 -10.34 -16.57 -25.82
CA ALA A 440 -9.75 -17.90 -25.82
C ALA A 440 -9.17 -18.24 -27.20
N GLY A 441 -7.85 -18.51 -27.25
CA GLY A 441 -7.14 -18.84 -28.48
C GLY A 441 -6.73 -17.65 -29.34
N ASP A 442 -6.81 -16.42 -28.83
CA ASP A 442 -6.25 -15.23 -29.49
C ASP A 442 -4.74 -15.44 -29.72
N PRO A 443 -4.26 -15.51 -30.98
CA PRO A 443 -2.84 -15.75 -31.28
C PRO A 443 -1.93 -14.59 -30.86
N GLU A 444 -2.50 -13.40 -30.65
CA GLU A 444 -1.77 -12.20 -30.21
C GLU A 444 -1.82 -12.02 -28.68
N ALA A 445 -2.45 -12.95 -27.95
CA ALA A 445 -2.55 -12.89 -26.50
C ALA A 445 -1.17 -12.90 -25.83
N LEU A 446 -0.94 -11.94 -24.94
CA LEU A 446 0.23 -11.94 -24.07
C LEU A 446 -0.09 -12.59 -22.74
N ARG A 447 0.74 -13.57 -22.38
CA ARG A 447 0.75 -14.17 -21.05
C ARG A 447 1.53 -13.27 -20.09
N VAL A 448 0.84 -12.59 -19.17
CA VAL A 448 1.44 -11.54 -18.33
C VAL A 448 1.16 -11.75 -16.85
N TRP A 449 2.09 -11.31 -16.01
CA TRP A 449 1.89 -11.23 -14.58
C TRP A 449 0.86 -10.16 -14.24
N ALA A 450 -0.02 -10.49 -13.29
CA ALA A 450 -1.03 -9.60 -12.76
C ALA A 450 -1.07 -9.66 -11.24
N TYR A 451 -1.28 -8.51 -10.61
CA TYR A 451 -1.53 -8.36 -9.19
C TYR A 451 -3.03 -8.06 -8.98
N ARG A 452 -3.74 -8.98 -8.34
CA ARG A 452 -5.19 -8.93 -8.10
C ARG A 452 -5.96 -8.67 -9.38
N GLU A 453 -5.66 -9.51 -10.37
CA GLU A 453 -6.22 -9.47 -11.72
C GLU A 453 -5.77 -8.26 -12.59
N ARG A 454 -5.03 -7.28 -12.05
CA ARG A 454 -4.48 -6.15 -12.83
C ARG A 454 -3.11 -6.47 -13.40
N PRO A 455 -2.88 -6.35 -14.72
CA PRO A 455 -1.54 -6.51 -15.29
C PRO A 455 -0.53 -5.56 -14.64
N VAL A 456 0.71 -6.04 -14.52
CA VAL A 456 1.83 -5.23 -14.05
C VAL A 456 2.81 -4.93 -15.18
N TYR A 457 3.57 -3.85 -15.02
CA TYR A 457 4.37 -3.25 -16.09
C TYR A 457 5.81 -3.05 -15.64
N THR A 458 6.73 -2.98 -16.59
CA THR A 458 8.03 -2.33 -16.42
C THR A 458 7.98 -0.93 -17.03
N TYR A 459 9.03 -0.13 -16.84
CA TYR A 459 9.15 1.18 -17.46
C TYR A 459 10.39 1.26 -18.33
N GLU A 460 10.25 1.77 -19.57
CA GLU A 460 11.36 1.86 -20.52
C GLU A 460 12.51 2.73 -19.97
N GLY A 461 12.19 3.73 -19.15
CA GLY A 461 13.13 4.71 -18.62
C GLY A 461 13.99 4.17 -17.47
N ASP A 462 13.62 3.04 -16.85
CA ASP A 462 14.45 2.41 -15.82
C ASP A 462 15.61 1.70 -16.51
N LYS A 463 16.84 2.17 -16.39
CA LYS A 463 18.00 1.63 -17.12
C LYS A 463 18.86 0.71 -16.27
N LYS A 464 18.77 0.80 -14.95
CA LYS A 464 19.56 0.02 -13.99
C LYS A 464 18.67 -0.58 -12.89
N PRO A 465 19.11 -1.67 -12.25
CA PRO A 465 18.41 -2.20 -11.08
C PRO A 465 18.23 -1.15 -9.99
N GLY A 466 17.01 -1.05 -9.46
CA GLY A 466 16.64 -0.06 -8.45
C GLY A 466 16.19 1.30 -8.99
N ASP A 467 16.22 1.52 -10.31
CA ASP A 467 15.60 2.70 -10.93
C ASP A 467 14.07 2.64 -10.73
N VAL A 468 13.48 3.77 -10.35
CA VAL A 468 12.03 3.92 -10.13
C VAL A 468 11.48 5.11 -10.91
N HIS A 469 12.04 5.40 -12.08
CA HIS A 469 11.79 6.62 -12.85
C HIS A 469 10.38 6.71 -13.41
N GLY A 470 9.71 5.56 -13.61
CA GLY A 470 8.29 5.53 -13.96
C GLY A 470 7.38 5.92 -12.79
N GLY A 471 7.90 5.84 -11.57
CA GLY A 471 7.15 6.00 -10.34
C GLY A 471 6.48 7.37 -10.26
N GLY A 472 5.16 7.35 -10.16
CA GLY A 472 4.36 8.57 -10.04
C GLY A 472 3.97 9.20 -11.38
N THR A 473 4.09 8.47 -12.48
CA THR A 473 3.50 8.87 -13.76
C THR A 473 1.98 8.91 -13.65
N GLY A 474 1.37 9.98 -14.17
CA GLY A 474 -0.07 10.22 -14.10
C GLY A 474 -0.45 11.22 -13.02
N GLU A 475 -1.72 11.25 -12.68
CA GLU A 475 -2.28 12.27 -11.78
C GLU A 475 -1.82 12.09 -10.34
N TRP A 476 -1.44 13.19 -9.69
CA TRP A 476 -1.05 13.24 -8.27
C TRP A 476 -0.01 12.19 -7.90
N ARG A 477 1.10 12.13 -8.67
CA ARG A 477 2.15 11.12 -8.50
C ARG A 477 1.60 9.70 -8.65
N GLY A 478 0.72 9.50 -9.63
CA GLY A 478 0.06 8.23 -9.93
C GLY A 478 -0.87 7.70 -8.85
N LYS A 479 -1.24 8.51 -7.83
CA LYS A 479 -2.09 8.06 -6.72
C LYS A 479 -3.56 7.95 -7.08
N ARG A 480 -3.99 8.73 -8.06
CA ARG A 480 -5.38 8.81 -8.53
C ARG A 480 -5.61 7.93 -9.74
N ASN A 481 -4.92 8.30 -10.81
CA ASN A 481 -4.96 7.71 -12.13
C ASN A 481 -3.52 7.69 -12.65
N GLY A 482 -2.84 6.57 -12.52
CA GLY A 482 -1.46 6.45 -12.97
C GLY A 482 -0.69 5.25 -12.45
N LEU A 483 0.62 5.26 -12.72
CA LEU A 483 1.52 4.14 -12.47
C LEU A 483 2.41 4.41 -11.26
N ARG A 484 2.54 3.39 -10.43
CA ARG A 484 3.34 3.42 -9.21
C ARG A 484 4.18 2.17 -9.09
N ALA A 485 5.41 2.34 -8.61
CA ALA A 485 6.28 1.21 -8.33
C ALA A 485 5.63 0.34 -7.25
N HIS A 486 5.77 -0.98 -7.38
CA HIS A 486 5.30 -1.94 -6.39
C HIS A 486 6.32 -2.03 -5.25
N TRP A 487 6.20 -1.13 -4.28
CA TRP A 487 7.06 -1.09 -3.10
C TRP A 487 6.79 -2.29 -2.20
N LEU A 488 7.83 -3.02 -1.81
CA LEU A 488 7.80 -4.01 -0.73
C LEU A 488 8.08 -3.35 0.63
N ARG A 489 8.88 -2.29 0.60
CA ARG A 489 9.18 -1.39 1.73
C ARG A 489 9.31 0.03 1.18
N ASP A 490 8.61 0.98 1.78
CA ASP A 490 8.62 2.40 1.39
C ASP A 490 9.05 3.25 2.58
N ASP A 491 10.28 3.76 2.49
CA ASP A 491 10.92 4.50 3.58
C ASP A 491 10.71 6.02 3.47
N TYR A 492 10.24 6.50 2.31
CA TYR A 492 10.19 7.94 2.00
C TYR A 492 8.77 8.51 1.99
N MET A 493 7.78 7.75 1.51
CA MET A 493 6.41 8.24 1.36
C MET A 493 5.51 7.83 2.53
N ARG A 494 6.10 7.59 3.72
CA ARG A 494 5.41 7.22 4.98
C ARG A 494 4.55 5.95 4.86
N GLY A 495 4.94 5.02 4.01
CA GLY A 495 4.14 3.83 3.70
C GLY A 495 2.83 4.15 2.96
N ILE A 496 2.66 5.37 2.40
CA ILE A 496 1.46 5.81 1.65
C ILE A 496 1.55 5.35 0.19
N GLN A 497 2.06 4.14 -0.06
CA GLN A 497 1.98 3.53 -1.39
C GLN A 497 0.79 2.62 -1.48
#